data_AF-M7W9Q3-F1
#
_entry.id   AF-M7W9Q3-F1
#
_cell.length_a   1.000
_cell.length_b   1.000
_cell.length_c   1.000
_cell.angle_alpha   90.00
_cell.angle_beta   90.00
_cell.angle_gamma   90.00
#
_symmetry.space_group_name_H-M   'P 1'
#
loop_
_entity.id
_entity.type
_entity.pdbx_description
1 polymer ?
#
loop_
_entity_poly.entity_id
_entity_poly.type
_entity_poly.pdbx_seq_one_letter_code
_entity_poly.pdbx_strand_id
1 'polypeptide(L)'
;MSISGRKETKLIVIGETGSGKSSLGNFILKKKVNKFKVGDGSASVTQETSGVYGEGDRKNVFVIDTPGFNDPNGKEKENDNVKQMVKYIQSQSGIKAIVICLDINSPRLLNSIKTMIHIIHDIFPLYEFWEHVCVVWTKCYYYTPQSVVDRMIESKKKSFKNDLLKLAEETTGDSNFVLPMYFVDSVTDELVDNSRSENEIISMLSWVRTLPSFKIKEVKNIKFHNTYVETKQETKVVELKHDYMELSITKLQREKRVGYDGSITYTKWVEVKKKTKNEKIPKNLVGASKEDLQRLKTEIGDRKFEGVVGGVLSRDKLL
;
A
#
# COMPACT_ATOMS: atom_id res chain seq x y z
N MET A 1 7.22 19.63 -39.38
CA MET A 1 6.80 18.21 -39.25
C MET A 1 5.43 18.16 -38.60
N SER A 2 4.45 17.54 -39.25
CA SER A 2 3.10 17.42 -38.68
C SER A 2 3.12 16.57 -37.41
N ILE A 3 2.20 16.87 -36.51
CA ILE A 3 2.08 16.29 -35.16
C ILE A 3 1.41 14.90 -35.22
N SER A 4 0.88 14.51 -36.38
CA SER A 4 -0.04 13.41 -36.60
C SER A 4 0.60 12.01 -36.68
N GLY A 5 1.72 11.77 -35.99
CA GLY A 5 2.45 10.49 -36.10
C GLY A 5 3.24 10.01 -34.89
N ARG A 6 3.32 10.78 -33.78
CA ARG A 6 4.00 10.30 -32.57
C ARG A 6 3.02 9.53 -31.69
N LYS A 7 3.31 8.25 -31.43
CA LYS A 7 2.59 7.43 -30.44
C LYS A 7 2.58 8.13 -29.08
N GLU A 8 1.45 8.06 -28.40
CA GLU A 8 1.28 8.63 -27.07
C GLU A 8 2.21 7.97 -26.05
N THR A 9 2.69 8.76 -25.10
CA THR A 9 3.51 8.32 -23.97
C THR A 9 2.76 8.61 -22.68
N LYS A 10 2.06 7.61 -22.16
CA LYS A 10 1.27 7.73 -20.94
C LYS A 10 1.99 7.08 -19.75
N LEU A 11 2.14 7.80 -18.64
CA LEU A 11 2.83 7.31 -17.44
C LEU A 11 2.07 7.67 -16.16
N ILE A 12 2.24 6.86 -15.11
CA ILE A 12 1.70 7.10 -13.77
C ILE A 12 2.86 7.55 -12.87
N VAL A 13 2.64 8.58 -12.05
CA VAL A 13 3.60 9.01 -11.02
C VAL A 13 3.04 8.66 -9.64
N ILE A 14 3.76 7.83 -8.89
CA ILE A 14 3.42 7.42 -7.52
C ILE A 14 4.51 7.86 -6.53
N GLY A 15 4.19 7.92 -5.24
CA GLY A 15 5.12 8.35 -4.19
C GLY A 15 4.45 9.07 -3.03
N GLU A 16 5.21 9.37 -1.99
CA GLU A 16 4.68 9.99 -0.77
C GLU A 16 4.16 11.41 -0.96
N THR A 17 3.32 11.85 -0.03
CA THR A 17 3.00 13.27 0.13
C THR A 17 4.30 14.04 0.39
N GLY A 18 4.50 15.16 -0.32
CA GLY A 18 5.71 15.98 -0.19
C GLY A 18 6.96 15.46 -0.93
N SER A 19 6.88 14.32 -1.64
CA SER A 19 8.01 13.82 -2.47
C SER A 19 8.19 14.57 -3.79
N GLY A 20 7.33 15.56 -4.09
CA GLY A 20 7.43 16.39 -5.29
C GLY A 20 6.75 15.81 -6.53
N LYS A 21 5.81 14.87 -6.40
CA LYS A 21 5.10 14.25 -7.54
C LYS A 21 4.47 15.25 -8.51
N SER A 22 3.68 16.19 -7.99
CA SER A 22 2.98 17.19 -8.79
C SER A 22 3.96 18.14 -9.48
N SER A 23 5.03 18.55 -8.77
CA SER A 23 6.13 19.35 -9.36
C SER A 23 6.86 18.58 -10.46
N LEU A 24 7.18 17.31 -10.22
CA LEU A 24 7.78 16.42 -11.21
C LEU A 24 6.85 16.24 -12.42
N GLY A 25 5.55 16.07 -12.20
CA GLY A 25 4.56 15.99 -13.28
C GLY A 25 4.54 17.24 -14.13
N ASN A 26 4.47 18.43 -13.51
CA ASN A 26 4.53 19.70 -14.24
C ASN A 26 5.86 19.84 -15.02
N PHE A 27 6.99 19.45 -14.41
CA PHE A 27 8.30 19.46 -15.03
C PHE A 27 8.38 18.52 -16.24
N ILE A 28 7.91 17.27 -16.10
CA ILE A 28 7.78 16.31 -17.22
C ILE A 28 6.92 16.88 -18.33
N LEU A 29 5.86 17.61 -18.02
CA LEU A 29 4.93 18.13 -19.03
C LEU A 29 5.40 19.43 -19.73
N LYS A 30 6.53 20.03 -19.30
CA LYS A 30 7.03 21.34 -19.80
C LYS A 30 5.98 22.46 -19.75
N LYS A 31 5.17 22.49 -18.70
CA LYS A 31 4.09 23.48 -18.60
C LYS A 31 4.58 24.79 -18.00
N LYS A 32 4.23 25.89 -18.66
CA LYS A 32 4.44 27.26 -18.15
C LYS A 32 3.49 27.61 -17.01
N VAL A 33 2.32 26.97 -16.96
CA VAL A 33 1.33 27.13 -15.88
C VAL A 33 1.09 25.78 -15.23
N ASN A 34 1.32 25.70 -13.91
CA ASN A 34 1.12 24.49 -13.12
C ASN A 34 -0.31 23.95 -13.27
N LYS A 35 -0.45 22.76 -13.87
CA LYS A 35 -1.75 22.07 -14.01
C LYS A 35 -2.01 21.12 -12.86
N PHE A 36 -0.96 20.48 -12.35
CA PHE A 36 -1.02 19.85 -11.04
C PHE A 36 -0.78 20.92 -9.98
N LYS A 37 -1.70 21.02 -9.01
CA LYS A 37 -1.55 21.96 -7.90
C LYS A 37 -0.36 21.52 -7.04
N VAL A 38 0.52 22.45 -6.74
CA VAL A 38 1.67 22.25 -5.86
C VAL A 38 1.45 23.08 -4.61
N GLY A 39 1.82 22.58 -3.45
CA GLY A 39 1.90 23.38 -2.23
C GLY A 39 2.92 22.82 -1.26
N ASP A 40 3.48 23.72 -0.46
CA ASP A 40 4.60 23.46 0.45
C ASP A 40 4.15 23.27 1.91
N GLY A 41 2.83 23.16 2.13
CA GLY A 41 2.23 22.97 3.45
C GLY A 41 2.19 21.51 3.91
N SER A 42 1.93 21.30 5.21
CA SER A 42 1.76 19.96 5.78
C SER A 42 0.51 19.24 5.30
N ALA A 43 -0.47 19.95 4.73
CA ALA A 43 -1.69 19.36 4.17
C ALA A 43 -1.44 18.80 2.76
N SER A 44 -1.95 17.60 2.48
CA SER A 44 -1.94 17.04 1.13
C SER A 44 -2.77 17.91 0.19
N VAL A 45 -2.14 18.48 -0.84
CA VAL A 45 -2.80 19.35 -1.84
C VAL A 45 -3.47 18.51 -2.94
N THR A 46 -2.82 17.41 -3.34
CA THR A 46 -3.33 16.48 -4.35
C THR A 46 -4.23 15.46 -3.67
N GLN A 47 -5.53 15.71 -3.75
CA GLN A 47 -6.57 14.85 -3.19
C GLN A 47 -7.20 13.92 -4.22
N GLU A 48 -7.09 14.27 -5.51
CA GLU A 48 -7.69 13.50 -6.61
C GLU A 48 -6.62 13.11 -7.62
N THR A 49 -6.73 11.88 -8.12
CA THR A 49 -5.92 11.39 -9.24
C THR A 49 -6.38 12.08 -10.51
N SER A 50 -5.45 12.68 -11.24
CA SER A 50 -5.74 13.39 -12.47
C SER A 50 -4.63 13.20 -13.50
N GLY A 51 -5.00 13.28 -14.77
CA GLY A 51 -4.07 13.10 -15.89
C GLY A 51 -4.10 14.28 -16.85
N VAL A 52 -2.94 14.72 -17.31
CA VAL A 52 -2.79 15.92 -18.14
C VAL A 52 -1.75 15.71 -19.25
N TYR A 53 -2.03 16.28 -20.43
CA TYR A 53 -1.10 16.33 -21.56
C TYR A 53 -0.09 17.47 -21.46
N GLY A 54 1.11 17.22 -21.98
CA GLY A 54 2.20 18.20 -22.03
C GLY A 54 1.98 19.30 -23.04
N GLU A 55 2.95 20.20 -23.13
CA GLU A 55 2.97 21.30 -24.08
C GLU A 55 4.17 21.21 -25.03
N GLY A 56 4.16 21.99 -26.11
CA GLY A 56 5.29 22.08 -27.04
C GLY A 56 5.72 20.74 -27.65
N ASP A 57 6.98 20.37 -27.39
CA ASP A 57 7.63 19.11 -27.81
C ASP A 57 7.16 17.88 -27.01
N ARG A 58 6.47 18.09 -25.88
CA ARG A 58 5.93 17.06 -24.99
C ARG A 58 4.41 16.92 -25.02
N LYS A 59 3.73 17.49 -26.02
CA LYS A 59 2.27 17.37 -26.18
C LYS A 59 1.69 15.97 -26.30
N ASN A 60 2.51 14.98 -26.69
CA ASN A 60 2.12 13.57 -26.76
C ASN A 60 2.45 12.80 -25.46
N VAL A 61 2.97 13.49 -24.44
CA VAL A 61 3.23 12.93 -23.11
C VAL A 61 2.01 13.21 -22.23
N PHE A 62 1.48 12.17 -21.61
CA PHE A 62 0.39 12.23 -20.65
C PHE A 62 0.88 11.72 -19.30
N VAL A 63 0.78 12.54 -18.28
CA VAL A 63 1.20 12.19 -16.91
C VAL A 63 -0.05 12.06 -16.06
N ILE A 64 -0.16 10.96 -15.32
CA ILE A 64 -1.15 10.75 -14.27
C ILE A 64 -0.47 11.02 -12.93
N ASP A 65 -0.89 12.08 -12.25
CA ASP A 65 -0.46 12.39 -10.88
C ASP A 65 -1.43 11.73 -9.89
N THR A 66 -0.89 11.00 -8.91
CA THR A 66 -1.68 10.30 -7.90
C THR A 66 -1.58 10.98 -6.53
N PRO A 67 -2.59 10.84 -5.67
CA PRO A 67 -2.46 11.18 -4.26
C PRO A 67 -1.26 10.46 -3.61
N GLY A 68 -0.67 11.06 -2.58
CA GLY A 68 0.30 10.37 -1.73
C GLY A 68 -0.37 9.52 -0.66
N PHE A 69 0.30 8.45 -0.21
CA PHE A 69 -0.08 7.72 1.00
C PHE A 69 0.38 8.47 2.25
N ASN A 70 -0.24 8.20 3.41
CA ASN A 70 -0.12 8.97 4.66
C ASN A 70 -0.65 10.41 4.55
N ASP A 71 -1.87 10.59 4.07
CA ASP A 71 -2.53 11.89 4.12
C ASP A 71 -2.84 12.26 5.60
N PRO A 72 -2.38 13.43 6.10
CA PRO A 72 -2.72 13.89 7.46
C PRO A 72 -4.23 14.08 7.71
N ASN A 73 -5.06 14.04 6.66
CA ASN A 73 -6.52 14.11 6.75
C ASN A 73 -7.20 12.81 7.26
N GLY A 74 -6.45 11.73 7.52
CA GLY A 74 -6.95 10.52 8.17
C GLY A 74 -7.26 9.34 7.22
N LYS A 75 -7.42 8.15 7.81
CA LYS A 75 -7.50 6.85 7.09
C LYS A 75 -8.72 6.67 6.18
N GLU A 76 -9.85 7.32 6.50
CA GLU A 76 -11.06 7.20 5.66
C GLU A 76 -10.86 7.92 4.32
N LYS A 77 -10.32 9.14 4.35
CA LYS A 77 -10.01 9.91 3.16
C LYS A 77 -8.93 9.23 2.31
N GLU A 78 -7.92 8.64 2.95
CA GLU A 78 -6.91 7.84 2.25
C GLU A 78 -7.53 6.67 1.48
N ASN A 79 -8.49 5.95 2.07
CA ASN A 79 -9.21 4.88 1.36
C ASN A 79 -9.96 5.38 0.13
N ASP A 80 -10.65 6.51 0.23
CA ASP A 80 -11.42 7.05 -0.88
C ASP A 80 -10.52 7.60 -1.99
N ASN A 81 -9.39 8.23 -1.62
CA ASN A 81 -8.35 8.66 -2.56
C ASN A 81 -7.79 7.46 -3.34
N VAL A 82 -7.54 6.33 -2.68
CA VAL A 82 -7.06 5.11 -3.34
C VAL A 82 -8.13 4.50 -4.25
N LYS A 83 -9.38 4.44 -3.81
CA LYS A 83 -10.49 3.96 -4.65
C LYS A 83 -10.63 4.79 -5.93
N GLN A 84 -10.56 6.12 -5.79
CA GLN A 84 -10.63 7.04 -6.92
C GLN A 84 -9.43 6.85 -7.85
N MET A 85 -8.21 6.71 -7.28
CA MET A 85 -6.99 6.43 -8.05
C MET A 85 -7.09 5.15 -8.86
N VAL A 86 -7.50 4.06 -8.22
CA VAL A 86 -7.74 2.76 -8.86
C VAL A 86 -8.69 2.91 -10.04
N LYS A 87 -9.89 3.47 -9.81
CA LYS A 87 -10.91 3.62 -10.85
C LYS A 87 -10.41 4.48 -12.00
N TYR A 88 -9.70 5.56 -11.67
CA TYR A 88 -9.12 6.44 -12.68
C TYR A 88 -8.11 5.68 -13.53
N ILE A 89 -7.15 4.97 -12.93
CA ILE A 89 -6.12 4.22 -13.65
C ILE A 89 -6.73 3.10 -14.51
N GLN A 90 -7.70 2.36 -13.98
CA GLN A 90 -8.41 1.30 -14.74
C GLN A 90 -9.20 1.83 -15.95
N SER A 91 -9.63 3.09 -15.91
CA SER A 91 -10.31 3.73 -17.05
C SER A 91 -9.36 4.16 -18.17
N GLN A 92 -8.05 4.15 -17.91
CA GLN A 92 -7.05 4.55 -18.90
C GLN A 92 -6.65 3.39 -19.79
N SER A 93 -6.22 3.67 -21.01
CA SER A 93 -5.52 2.71 -21.86
C SER A 93 -4.16 3.28 -22.28
N GLY A 94 -3.26 2.41 -22.75
CA GLY A 94 -1.98 2.81 -23.33
C GLY A 94 -0.92 3.28 -22.33
N ILE A 95 -1.11 3.07 -21.03
CA ILE A 95 -0.09 3.37 -20.00
C ILE A 95 1.17 2.54 -20.29
N LYS A 96 2.34 3.15 -20.23
CA LYS A 96 3.63 2.52 -20.57
C LYS A 96 4.57 2.35 -19.39
N ALA A 97 4.53 3.24 -18.40
CA ALA A 97 5.48 3.24 -17.30
C ALA A 97 4.86 3.71 -15.99
N ILE A 98 5.47 3.24 -14.89
CA ILE A 98 5.20 3.68 -13.53
C ILE A 98 6.46 4.37 -13.02
N VAL A 99 6.33 5.63 -12.63
CA VAL A 99 7.40 6.47 -12.12
C VAL A 99 7.26 6.57 -10.60
N ILE A 100 8.21 6.01 -9.87
CA ILE A 100 8.30 6.14 -8.41
C ILE A 100 9.05 7.43 -8.10
N CYS A 101 8.33 8.44 -7.61
CA CYS A 101 8.87 9.74 -7.24
C CYS A 101 9.31 9.78 -5.77
N LEU A 102 10.61 9.88 -5.54
CA LEU A 102 11.23 9.86 -4.22
C LEU A 102 12.01 11.15 -3.94
N ASP A 103 11.99 11.63 -2.70
CA ASP A 103 12.87 12.72 -2.27
C ASP A 103 14.28 12.17 -2.04
N ILE A 104 15.31 12.77 -2.67
CA ILE A 104 16.71 12.36 -2.50
C ILE A 104 17.19 12.41 -1.04
N ASN A 105 16.56 13.22 -0.20
CA ASN A 105 16.88 13.32 1.22
C ASN A 105 16.23 12.23 2.06
N SER A 106 15.34 11.41 1.50
CA SER A 106 14.69 10.31 2.22
C SER A 106 15.70 9.21 2.58
N PRO A 107 15.87 8.85 3.86
CA PRO A 107 16.91 7.91 4.27
C PRO A 107 16.57 6.44 3.97
N ARG A 108 15.28 6.11 3.76
CA ARG A 108 14.80 4.72 3.57
C ARG A 108 13.56 4.66 2.71
N LEU A 109 13.29 3.50 2.11
CA LEU A 109 12.05 3.23 1.41
C LEU A 109 10.92 3.05 2.43
N LEU A 110 9.92 3.92 2.38
CA LEU A 110 8.78 3.89 3.30
C LEU A 110 7.78 2.78 2.92
N ASN A 111 7.10 2.23 3.93
CA ASN A 111 6.12 1.16 3.73
C ASN A 111 4.93 1.59 2.89
N SER A 112 4.53 2.86 2.99
CA SER A 112 3.49 3.48 2.17
C SER A 112 3.79 3.40 0.67
N ILE A 113 5.05 3.58 0.26
CA ILE A 113 5.48 3.38 -1.13
C ILE A 113 5.35 1.90 -1.54
N LYS A 114 5.74 0.96 -0.66
CA LYS A 114 5.57 -0.48 -0.92
C LYS A 114 4.09 -0.82 -1.12
N THR A 115 3.22 -0.28 -0.28
CA THR A 115 1.76 -0.42 -0.41
C THR A 115 1.26 0.13 -1.75
N MET A 116 1.71 1.31 -2.18
CA MET A 116 1.37 1.86 -3.49
C MET A 116 1.79 0.93 -4.63
N ILE A 117 3.00 0.39 -4.58
CA ILE A 117 3.50 -0.55 -5.59
C ILE A 117 2.63 -1.81 -5.65
N HIS A 118 2.24 -2.38 -4.50
CA HIS A 118 1.32 -3.51 -4.47
C HIS A 118 -0.04 -3.21 -5.11
N ILE A 119 -0.62 -2.04 -4.85
CA ILE A 119 -1.89 -1.64 -5.46
C ILE A 119 -1.76 -1.53 -6.97
N ILE A 120 -0.72 -0.84 -7.45
CA ILE A 120 -0.52 -0.67 -8.89
C ILE A 120 -0.21 -2.00 -9.57
N HIS A 121 0.57 -2.88 -8.93
CA HIS A 121 0.80 -4.25 -9.39
C HIS A 121 -0.50 -5.06 -9.45
N ASP A 122 -1.39 -4.92 -8.49
CA ASP A 122 -2.70 -5.58 -8.54
C ASP A 122 -3.59 -5.04 -9.67
N ILE A 123 -3.41 -3.77 -10.07
CA ILE A 123 -4.08 -3.21 -11.25
C ILE A 123 -3.49 -3.81 -12.55
N PHE A 124 -2.17 -4.01 -12.57
CA PHE A 124 -1.42 -4.54 -13.72
C PHE A 124 -0.64 -5.81 -13.36
N PRO A 125 -1.33 -6.96 -13.14
CA PRO A 125 -0.69 -8.19 -12.69
C PRO A 125 0.04 -8.87 -13.86
N LEU A 126 1.17 -8.27 -14.25
CA LEU A 126 2.06 -8.71 -15.32
C LEU A 126 3.33 -9.29 -14.71
N TYR A 127 3.86 -10.34 -15.34
CA TYR A 127 5.15 -10.91 -14.96
C TYR A 127 6.26 -9.85 -15.10
N GLU A 128 6.23 -9.10 -16.21
CA GLU A 128 7.21 -8.07 -16.56
C GLU A 128 6.92 -6.71 -15.90
N PHE A 129 6.07 -6.64 -14.85
CA PHE A 129 5.65 -5.39 -14.21
C PHE A 129 6.81 -4.45 -13.91
N TRP A 130 7.90 -4.97 -13.36
CA TRP A 130 9.08 -4.20 -12.96
C TRP A 130 9.91 -3.67 -14.11
N GLU A 131 9.80 -4.24 -15.32
CA GLU A 131 10.44 -3.68 -16.52
C GLU A 131 9.79 -2.35 -16.95
N HIS A 132 8.60 -2.05 -16.45
CA HIS A 132 7.89 -0.80 -16.68
C HIS A 132 8.09 0.24 -15.56
N VAL A 133 8.89 -0.07 -14.54
CA VAL A 133 9.10 0.79 -13.37
C VAL A 133 10.42 1.55 -13.49
N CYS A 134 10.39 2.84 -13.19
CA CYS A 134 11.61 3.62 -12.95
C CYS A 134 11.48 4.49 -11.69
N VAL A 135 12.61 4.92 -11.16
CA VAL A 135 12.66 5.85 -10.01
C VAL A 135 13.09 7.22 -10.49
N VAL A 136 12.42 8.27 -10.02
CA VAL A 136 12.87 9.65 -10.17
C VAL A 136 13.08 10.25 -8.79
N TRP A 137 14.33 10.62 -8.53
CA TRP A 137 14.74 11.31 -7.31
C TRP A 137 14.59 12.83 -7.50
N THR A 138 13.69 13.43 -6.75
CA THR A 138 13.43 14.87 -6.75
C THR A 138 14.29 15.59 -5.71
N LYS A 139 14.20 16.93 -5.70
CA LYS A 139 14.97 17.82 -4.81
C LYS A 139 16.49 17.67 -4.99
N CYS A 140 16.92 17.25 -6.17
CA CYS A 140 18.33 17.30 -6.56
C CYS A 140 18.66 18.72 -7.01
N TYR A 141 18.61 19.70 -6.10
CA TYR A 141 18.58 21.12 -6.48
C TYR A 141 19.74 21.55 -7.38
N TYR A 142 19.49 22.42 -8.35
CA TYR A 142 20.48 22.87 -9.33
C TYR A 142 21.75 23.47 -8.69
N TYR A 143 21.61 24.09 -7.51
CA TYR A 143 22.71 24.69 -6.75
C TYR A 143 23.49 23.67 -5.90
N THR A 144 23.08 22.40 -5.88
CA THR A 144 23.80 21.35 -5.16
C THR A 144 25.08 21.03 -5.94
N PRO A 145 26.28 21.10 -5.32
CA PRO A 145 27.52 20.76 -6.00
C PRO A 145 27.49 19.35 -6.60
N GLN A 146 27.96 19.18 -7.83
CA GLN A 146 27.87 17.90 -8.56
C GLN A 146 28.48 16.73 -7.76
N SER A 147 29.62 16.94 -7.10
CA SER A 147 30.27 15.92 -6.27
C SER A 147 29.42 15.47 -5.07
N VAL A 148 28.53 16.32 -4.56
CA VAL A 148 27.58 15.96 -3.51
C VAL A 148 26.44 15.16 -4.11
N VAL A 149 25.92 15.57 -5.27
CA VAL A 149 24.89 14.82 -6.00
C VAL A 149 25.38 13.42 -6.33
N ASP A 150 26.60 13.27 -6.86
CA ASP A 150 27.19 11.98 -7.23
C ASP A 150 27.26 11.01 -6.03
N ARG A 151 27.68 11.51 -4.87
CA ARG A 151 27.69 10.72 -3.62
C ARG A 151 26.28 10.30 -3.19
N MET A 152 25.30 11.19 -3.33
CA MET A 152 23.90 10.85 -3.03
C MET A 152 23.38 9.79 -4.01
N ILE A 153 23.66 9.93 -5.31
CA ILE A 153 23.30 8.96 -6.36
C ILE A 153 23.85 7.57 -6.03
N GLU A 154 25.15 7.47 -5.74
CA GLU A 154 25.79 6.19 -5.40
C GLU A 154 25.16 5.55 -4.17
N SER A 155 24.93 6.35 -3.12
CA SER A 155 24.29 5.89 -1.89
C SER A 155 22.87 5.35 -2.13
N LYS A 156 22.06 6.06 -2.95
CA LYS A 156 20.70 5.63 -3.30
C LYS A 156 20.70 4.38 -4.18
N LYS A 157 21.58 4.32 -5.18
CA LYS A 157 21.72 3.14 -6.05
C LYS A 157 22.13 1.89 -5.29
N LYS A 158 22.88 2.02 -4.17
CA LYS A 158 23.28 0.88 -3.35
C LYS A 158 22.18 0.42 -2.38
N SER A 159 21.51 1.35 -1.70
CA SER A 159 20.54 1.01 -0.65
C SER A 159 19.14 0.74 -1.22
N PHE A 160 18.52 1.73 -1.86
CA PHE A 160 17.14 1.66 -2.33
C PHE A 160 16.93 0.66 -3.46
N LYS A 161 17.95 0.46 -4.31
CA LYS A 161 17.88 -0.56 -5.36
C LYS A 161 17.63 -1.93 -4.75
N ASN A 162 18.32 -2.30 -3.68
CA ASN A 162 18.16 -3.59 -3.03
C ASN A 162 16.77 -3.74 -2.39
N ASP A 163 16.24 -2.68 -1.76
CA ASP A 163 14.89 -2.70 -1.20
C ASP A 163 13.81 -2.91 -2.28
N LEU A 164 13.99 -2.27 -3.45
CA LEU A 164 13.07 -2.41 -4.58
C LEU A 164 13.21 -3.78 -5.28
N LEU A 165 14.42 -4.30 -5.42
CA LEU A 165 14.65 -5.65 -5.96
C LEU A 165 14.03 -6.73 -5.05
N LYS A 166 14.13 -6.56 -3.73
CA LYS A 166 13.46 -7.45 -2.78
C LYS A 166 11.94 -7.40 -2.94
N LEU A 167 11.38 -6.19 -3.08
CA LEU A 167 9.95 -6.04 -3.32
C LEU A 167 9.52 -6.65 -4.67
N ALA A 168 10.41 -6.64 -5.67
CA ALA A 168 10.15 -7.27 -6.95
C ALA A 168 10.09 -8.80 -6.89
N GLU A 169 11.03 -9.40 -6.15
CA GLU A 169 11.00 -10.81 -5.82
C GLU A 169 9.71 -11.18 -5.06
N GLU A 170 9.29 -10.36 -4.10
CA GLU A 170 8.06 -10.56 -3.31
C GLU A 170 6.77 -10.44 -4.15
N THR A 171 6.75 -9.58 -5.16
CA THR A 171 5.54 -9.29 -5.97
C THR A 171 5.41 -10.16 -7.21
N THR A 172 6.52 -10.41 -7.89
CA THR A 172 6.55 -11.08 -9.20
C THR A 172 7.38 -12.36 -9.23
N GLY A 173 8.21 -12.61 -8.20
CA GLY A 173 9.16 -13.72 -8.19
C GLY A 173 10.35 -13.51 -9.15
N ASP A 174 10.55 -12.29 -9.63
CA ASP A 174 11.65 -11.93 -10.52
C ASP A 174 12.31 -10.62 -10.05
N SER A 175 13.63 -10.69 -9.86
CA SER A 175 14.50 -9.56 -9.53
C SER A 175 15.53 -9.28 -10.62
N ASN A 176 15.46 -9.97 -11.76
CA ASN A 176 16.37 -9.85 -12.89
C ASN A 176 15.89 -8.81 -13.92
N PHE A 177 15.87 -7.55 -13.52
CA PHE A 177 15.54 -6.43 -14.40
C PHE A 177 16.47 -5.24 -14.16
N VAL A 178 16.52 -4.33 -15.15
CA VAL A 178 17.18 -3.04 -14.99
C VAL A 178 16.16 -2.07 -14.41
N LEU A 179 16.49 -1.46 -13.27
CA LEU A 179 15.71 -0.38 -12.66
C LEU A 179 16.36 0.97 -12.97
N PRO A 180 15.86 1.75 -13.94
CA PRO A 180 16.39 3.07 -14.23
C PRO A 180 16.12 4.03 -13.07
N MET A 181 17.12 4.86 -12.75
CA MET A 181 17.01 5.90 -11.73
C MET A 181 17.48 7.23 -12.31
N TYR A 182 16.62 8.24 -12.22
CA TYR A 182 16.87 9.60 -12.72
C TYR A 182 16.88 10.59 -11.57
N PHE A 183 17.61 11.70 -11.70
CA PHE A 183 17.87 12.64 -10.61
C PHE A 183 17.61 14.07 -11.06
N VAL A 184 16.57 14.70 -10.50
CA VAL A 184 16.04 15.96 -11.04
C VAL A 184 15.81 17.01 -9.97
N ASP A 185 16.08 18.26 -10.36
CA ASP A 185 15.43 19.42 -9.77
C ASP A 185 14.15 19.73 -10.57
N SER A 186 13.00 19.46 -9.98
CA SER A 186 11.69 19.66 -10.59
C SER A 186 11.05 21.00 -10.23
N VAL A 187 11.73 21.84 -9.43
CA VAL A 187 11.24 23.15 -8.99
C VAL A 187 12.32 24.18 -9.30
N THR A 188 12.24 24.79 -10.47
CA THR A 188 13.25 25.75 -10.93
C THR A 188 12.63 27.04 -11.43
N ASP A 189 13.37 28.13 -11.22
CA ASP A 189 13.10 29.42 -11.86
C ASP A 189 13.48 29.35 -13.34
N GLU A 190 12.75 30.04 -14.21
CA GLU A 190 13.02 30.10 -15.66
C GLU A 190 14.40 30.73 -15.96
N LEU A 191 14.97 31.48 -15.01
CA LEU A 191 16.25 32.17 -15.16
C LEU A 191 17.47 31.29 -14.87
N VAL A 192 17.28 30.04 -14.44
CA VAL A 192 18.35 29.14 -14.02
C VAL A 192 18.56 28.02 -15.04
N ASP A 193 19.82 27.72 -15.36
CA ASP A 193 20.15 26.55 -16.17
C ASP A 193 19.83 25.25 -15.41
N ASN A 194 18.74 24.60 -15.83
CA ASN A 194 18.32 23.29 -15.35
C ASN A 194 18.49 22.18 -16.42
N SER A 195 19.41 22.38 -17.39
CA SER A 195 19.66 21.45 -18.49
C SER A 195 19.99 20.03 -18.03
N ARG A 196 20.67 19.88 -16.88
CA ARG A 196 20.95 18.58 -16.26
C ARG A 196 19.66 17.79 -15.98
N SER A 197 18.70 18.39 -15.28
CA SER A 197 17.42 17.73 -14.95
C SER A 197 16.57 17.52 -16.20
N GLU A 198 16.63 18.44 -17.16
CA GLU A 198 15.95 18.30 -18.45
C GLU A 198 16.48 17.09 -19.24
N ASN A 199 17.81 16.90 -19.28
CA ASN A 199 18.45 15.75 -19.93
C ASN A 199 18.06 14.42 -19.28
N GLU A 200 17.94 14.38 -17.94
CA GLU A 200 17.45 13.22 -17.19
C GLU A 200 16.01 12.86 -17.60
N ILE A 201 15.11 13.84 -17.73
CA ILE A 201 13.73 13.60 -18.19
C ILE A 201 13.68 13.21 -19.67
N ILE A 202 14.52 13.80 -20.52
CA ILE A 202 14.63 13.39 -21.94
C ILE A 202 15.08 11.93 -22.04
N SER A 203 16.08 11.53 -21.26
CA SER A 203 16.56 10.14 -21.17
C SER A 203 15.43 9.21 -20.70
N MET A 204 14.75 9.57 -19.60
CA MET A 204 13.61 8.82 -19.08
C MET A 204 12.50 8.65 -20.13
N LEU A 205 12.05 9.73 -20.77
CA LEU A 205 11.01 9.66 -21.78
C LEU A 205 11.44 8.85 -23.01
N SER A 206 12.72 8.86 -23.36
CA SER A 206 13.26 8.03 -24.44
C SER A 206 13.15 6.54 -24.10
N TRP A 207 13.49 6.15 -22.87
CA TRP A 207 13.26 4.81 -22.35
C TRP A 207 11.77 4.45 -22.30
N VAL A 208 10.90 5.29 -21.72
CA VAL A 208 9.46 5.00 -21.65
C VAL A 208 8.86 4.75 -23.04
N ARG A 209 9.35 5.44 -24.07
CA ARG A 209 8.84 5.28 -25.44
C ARG A 209 9.14 3.91 -26.04
N THR A 210 10.21 3.23 -25.61
CA THR A 210 10.54 1.87 -26.07
C THR A 210 9.64 0.80 -25.47
N LEU A 211 9.00 1.10 -24.32
CA LEU A 211 8.16 0.14 -23.61
C LEU A 211 6.84 -0.16 -24.36
N PRO A 212 6.35 -1.40 -24.29
CA PRO A 212 4.97 -1.71 -24.66
C PRO A 212 4.00 -1.03 -23.69
N SER A 213 2.73 -0.93 -24.07
CA SER A 213 1.69 -0.48 -23.14
C SER A 213 1.23 -1.64 -22.25
N PHE A 214 0.93 -1.36 -21.00
CA PHE A 214 0.24 -2.28 -20.10
C PHE A 214 -1.05 -2.80 -20.74
N LYS A 215 -1.23 -4.13 -20.70
CA LYS A 215 -2.52 -4.75 -20.98
C LYS A 215 -3.31 -4.78 -19.68
N ILE A 216 -4.35 -3.96 -19.60
CA ILE A 216 -5.28 -4.01 -18.47
C ILE A 216 -6.10 -5.28 -18.60
N LYS A 217 -5.98 -6.15 -17.60
CA LYS A 217 -6.97 -7.22 -17.38
C LYS A 217 -8.08 -6.65 -16.51
N GLU A 218 -9.31 -7.14 -16.64
CA GLU A 218 -10.34 -6.86 -15.64
C GLU A 218 -9.84 -7.32 -14.28
N VAL A 219 -9.48 -6.37 -13.42
CA VAL A 219 -9.02 -6.64 -12.06
C VAL A 219 -10.27 -6.89 -11.23
N LYS A 220 -10.61 -8.16 -11.03
CA LYS A 220 -11.83 -8.52 -10.32
C LYS A 220 -11.80 -8.18 -8.84
N ASN A 221 -10.63 -8.04 -8.22
CA ASN A 221 -10.44 -7.69 -6.81
C ASN A 221 -9.01 -7.15 -6.57
N ILE A 222 -8.85 -5.89 -6.19
CA ILE A 222 -7.55 -5.36 -5.72
C ILE A 222 -7.35 -5.83 -4.28
N LYS A 223 -6.20 -6.42 -3.97
CA LYS A 223 -5.95 -7.00 -2.65
C LYS A 223 -5.71 -5.89 -1.62
N PHE A 224 -6.60 -5.92 -0.65
CA PHE A 224 -6.55 -5.45 0.74
C PHE A 224 -5.68 -4.24 1.09
N HIS A 225 -6.34 -3.18 1.58
CA HIS A 225 -5.70 -2.04 2.25
C HIS A 225 -5.36 -2.34 3.70
N ASN A 226 -6.31 -2.97 4.41
CA ASN A 226 -6.23 -3.18 5.84
C ASN A 226 -6.43 -4.64 6.21
N THR A 227 -5.52 -5.14 7.06
CA THR A 227 -5.63 -6.44 7.72
C THR A 227 -5.79 -6.20 9.21
N TYR A 228 -6.94 -6.61 9.76
CA TYR A 228 -7.21 -6.56 11.20
C TYR A 228 -7.10 -7.97 11.77
N VAL A 229 -6.45 -8.10 12.92
CA VAL A 229 -6.43 -9.37 13.66
C VAL A 229 -7.64 -9.41 14.58
N GLU A 230 -8.56 -10.32 14.27
CA GLU A 230 -9.66 -10.66 15.17
C GLU A 230 -9.23 -11.82 16.06
N THR A 231 -9.58 -11.74 17.34
CA THR A 231 -9.31 -12.82 18.30
C THR A 231 -10.60 -13.28 18.94
N LYS A 232 -10.80 -14.59 19.06
CA LYS A 232 -11.85 -15.18 19.90
C LYS A 232 -11.28 -16.26 20.81
N GLN A 233 -12.03 -16.61 21.83
CA GLN A 233 -11.71 -17.70 22.74
C GLN A 233 -12.84 -18.72 22.67
N GLU A 234 -12.49 -20.00 22.63
CA GLU A 234 -13.43 -21.11 22.71
C GLU A 234 -13.05 -22.03 23.86
N THR A 235 -14.03 -22.32 24.71
CA THR A 235 -13.87 -23.15 25.90
C THR A 235 -14.71 -24.41 25.74
N LYS A 236 -14.10 -25.58 25.93
CA LYS A 236 -14.76 -26.88 25.81
C LYS A 236 -14.55 -27.69 27.08
N VAL A 237 -15.62 -28.30 27.58
CA VAL A 237 -15.54 -29.30 28.64
C VAL A 237 -15.06 -30.61 28.01
N VAL A 238 -13.78 -30.94 28.24
CA VAL A 238 -13.15 -32.16 27.71
C VAL A 238 -13.59 -33.36 28.53
N GLU A 239 -13.49 -33.23 29.85
CA GLU A 239 -13.83 -34.27 30.81
C GLU A 239 -14.73 -33.69 31.91
N LEU A 240 -15.68 -34.50 32.38
CA LEU A 240 -16.54 -34.17 33.50
C LEU A 240 -16.61 -35.40 34.40
N LYS A 241 -16.06 -35.29 35.62
CA LYS A 241 -16.11 -36.31 36.67
C LYS A 241 -16.98 -35.85 37.82
N HIS A 242 -17.03 -36.63 38.90
CA HIS A 242 -17.92 -36.38 40.03
C HIS A 242 -17.59 -35.08 40.78
N ASP A 243 -16.31 -34.74 40.90
CA ASP A 243 -15.80 -33.63 41.71
C ASP A 243 -15.02 -32.58 40.92
N TYR A 244 -14.61 -32.90 39.68
CA TYR A 244 -13.85 -31.99 38.82
C TYR A 244 -14.29 -32.03 37.36
N MET A 245 -13.96 -30.96 36.64
CA MET A 245 -14.06 -30.87 35.18
C MET A 245 -12.74 -30.41 34.57
N GLU A 246 -12.44 -30.95 33.39
CA GLU A 246 -11.32 -30.51 32.56
C GLU A 246 -11.82 -29.62 31.43
N LEU A 247 -11.25 -28.41 31.33
CA LEU A 247 -11.56 -27.41 30.33
C LEU A 247 -10.40 -27.25 29.36
N SER A 248 -10.68 -27.35 28.06
CA SER A 248 -9.78 -26.89 27.00
C SER A 248 -10.17 -25.48 26.59
N ILE A 249 -9.26 -24.53 26.78
CA ILE A 249 -9.43 -23.13 26.40
C ILE A 249 -8.51 -22.86 25.22
N THR A 250 -9.11 -22.64 24.05
CA THR A 250 -8.41 -22.37 22.79
C THR A 250 -8.59 -20.91 22.42
N LYS A 251 -7.47 -20.20 22.25
CA LYS A 251 -7.43 -18.86 21.66
C LYS A 251 -7.24 -19.00 20.14
N LEU A 252 -8.18 -18.44 19.39
CA LEU A 252 -8.20 -18.47 17.93
C LEU A 252 -7.95 -17.06 17.40
N GLN A 253 -7.23 -16.95 16.29
CA GLN A 253 -7.07 -15.71 15.54
C GLN A 253 -7.45 -15.91 14.08
N ARG A 254 -7.97 -14.84 13.46
CA ARG A 254 -8.11 -14.75 12.02
C ARG A 254 -7.78 -13.34 11.58
N GLU A 255 -7.53 -13.20 10.29
CA GLU A 255 -7.38 -11.92 9.62
C GLU A 255 -8.71 -11.55 8.98
N LYS A 256 -9.21 -10.36 9.31
CA LYS A 256 -10.22 -9.65 8.52
C LYS A 256 -9.48 -8.75 7.54
N ARG A 257 -9.66 -9.00 6.25
CA ARG A 257 -8.99 -8.25 5.18
C ARG A 257 -10.02 -7.41 4.45
N VAL A 258 -9.77 -6.10 4.38
CA VAL A 258 -10.66 -5.13 3.72
C VAL A 258 -10.01 -4.67 2.42
N GLY A 259 -10.63 -5.03 1.30
CA GLY A 259 -10.24 -4.62 -0.06
C GLY A 259 -10.41 -3.12 -0.25
N TYR A 260 -9.64 -2.55 -1.18
CA TYR A 260 -9.78 -1.13 -1.54
C TYR A 260 -11.16 -0.84 -2.12
N ASP A 261 -11.80 -1.80 -2.77
CA ASP A 261 -13.17 -1.74 -3.26
C ASP A 261 -14.25 -1.80 -2.16
N GLY A 262 -13.86 -2.00 -0.90
CA GLY A 262 -14.76 -2.21 0.23
C GLY A 262 -15.16 -3.67 0.45
N SER A 263 -14.66 -4.62 -0.35
CA SER A 263 -14.88 -6.05 -0.12
C SER A 263 -14.27 -6.49 1.22
N ILE A 264 -14.92 -7.40 1.92
CA ILE A 264 -14.43 -7.95 3.19
C ILE A 264 -14.21 -9.45 3.03
N THR A 265 -12.98 -9.91 3.26
CA THR A 265 -12.67 -11.34 3.31
C THR A 265 -12.09 -11.72 4.66
N TYR A 266 -12.24 -13.00 5.02
CA TYR A 266 -11.76 -13.54 6.28
C TYR A 266 -10.87 -14.75 6.02
N THR A 267 -9.75 -14.84 6.72
CA THR A 267 -9.02 -16.12 6.78
C THR A 267 -9.75 -17.10 7.69
N LYS A 268 -9.40 -18.38 7.56
CA LYS A 268 -9.86 -19.41 8.49
C LYS A 268 -9.32 -19.09 9.89
N TRP A 269 -10.08 -19.42 10.93
CA TRP A 269 -9.60 -19.35 12.30
C TRP A 269 -8.42 -20.30 12.49
N VAL A 270 -7.32 -19.78 13.05
CA VAL A 270 -6.12 -20.54 13.37
C VAL A 270 -5.96 -20.58 14.89
N GLU A 271 -5.64 -21.74 15.43
CA GLU A 271 -5.29 -21.92 16.84
C GLU A 271 -3.92 -21.27 17.11
N VAL A 272 -3.89 -20.28 18.00
CA VAL A 272 -2.64 -19.60 18.37
C VAL A 272 -2.14 -20.00 19.75
N LYS A 273 -3.05 -20.45 20.62
CA LYS A 273 -2.72 -20.94 21.95
C LYS A 273 -3.82 -21.84 22.46
N LYS A 274 -3.44 -22.96 23.04
CA LYS A 274 -4.36 -23.87 23.74
C LYS A 274 -3.81 -24.15 25.13
N LYS A 275 -4.70 -24.14 26.11
CA LYS A 275 -4.39 -24.53 27.48
C LYS A 275 -5.49 -25.42 28.04
N THR A 276 -5.09 -26.33 28.92
CA THR A 276 -6.01 -27.17 29.68
C THR A 276 -6.05 -26.67 31.12
N LYS A 277 -7.24 -26.68 31.72
CA LYS A 277 -7.45 -26.27 33.11
C LYS A 277 -8.37 -27.27 33.80
N ASN A 278 -7.96 -27.74 34.98
CA ASN A 278 -8.81 -28.53 35.86
C ASN A 278 -9.48 -27.60 36.88
N GLU A 279 -10.79 -27.71 36.99
CA GLU A 279 -11.60 -26.94 37.93
C GLU A 279 -12.43 -27.89 38.79
N LYS A 280 -12.53 -27.59 40.09
CA LYS A 280 -13.51 -28.27 40.94
C LYS A 280 -14.90 -27.83 40.53
N ILE A 281 -15.85 -28.76 40.48
CA ILE A 281 -17.22 -28.44 40.10
C ILE A 281 -17.83 -27.49 41.16
N PRO A 282 -18.25 -26.27 40.78
CA PRO A 282 -18.90 -25.36 41.70
C PRO A 282 -20.18 -25.97 42.29
N LYS A 283 -20.51 -25.66 43.55
CA LYS A 283 -21.69 -26.21 44.24
C LYS A 283 -23.00 -26.00 43.46
N ASN A 284 -23.12 -24.88 42.76
CA ASN A 284 -24.28 -24.51 41.95
C ASN A 284 -24.35 -25.20 40.56
N LEU A 285 -23.36 -26.04 40.24
CA LEU A 285 -23.26 -26.83 39.00
C LEU A 285 -23.12 -28.34 39.28
N VAL A 286 -23.25 -28.77 40.53
CA VAL A 286 -23.21 -30.20 40.89
C VAL A 286 -24.38 -30.92 40.24
N GLY A 287 -24.10 -32.03 39.55
CA GLY A 287 -25.09 -32.81 38.81
C GLY A 287 -25.43 -32.29 37.42
N ALA A 288 -24.82 -31.18 36.97
CA ALA A 288 -24.97 -30.71 35.60
C ALA A 288 -24.36 -31.70 34.60
N SER A 289 -25.07 -31.99 33.52
CA SER A 289 -24.54 -32.76 32.40
C SER A 289 -23.57 -31.93 31.54
N LYS A 290 -22.84 -32.58 30.64
CA LYS A 290 -22.01 -31.86 29.65
C LYS A 290 -22.88 -30.97 28.76
N GLU A 291 -24.09 -31.42 28.44
CA GLU A 291 -25.07 -30.68 27.66
C GLU A 291 -25.53 -29.41 28.39
N ASP A 292 -25.79 -29.48 29.70
CA ASP A 292 -26.19 -28.33 30.51
C ASP A 292 -25.09 -27.26 30.56
N LEU A 293 -23.83 -27.68 30.73
CA LEU A 293 -22.68 -26.78 30.72
C LEU A 293 -22.48 -26.15 29.34
N GLN A 294 -22.72 -26.92 28.28
CA GLN A 294 -22.64 -26.41 26.91
C GLN A 294 -23.77 -25.41 26.60
N ARG A 295 -24.98 -25.64 27.11
CA ARG A 295 -26.10 -24.68 27.04
C ARG A 295 -25.77 -23.40 27.79
N LEU A 296 -25.33 -23.52 29.04
CA LEU A 296 -24.92 -22.37 29.87
C LEU A 296 -23.85 -21.54 29.17
N LYS A 297 -22.81 -22.18 28.62
CA LYS A 297 -21.76 -21.51 27.85
C LYS A 297 -22.31 -20.76 26.64
N THR A 298 -23.29 -21.33 25.94
CA THR A 298 -23.93 -20.72 24.78
C THR A 298 -24.73 -19.48 25.18
N GLU A 299 -25.38 -19.51 26.35
CA GLU A 299 -26.15 -18.37 26.89
C GLU A 299 -25.26 -17.21 27.36
N ILE A 300 -24.18 -17.50 28.09
CA ILE A 300 -23.38 -16.45 28.76
C ILE A 300 -22.05 -16.13 28.06
N GLY A 301 -21.62 -16.95 27.10
CA GLY A 301 -20.34 -16.81 26.40
C GLY A 301 -19.13 -17.31 27.20
N ASP A 302 -18.03 -17.63 26.48
CA ASP A 302 -16.87 -18.36 27.03
C ASP A 302 -16.21 -17.70 28.25
N ARG A 303 -16.03 -16.38 28.23
CA ARG A 303 -15.39 -15.65 29.35
C ARG A 303 -16.22 -15.68 30.62
N LYS A 304 -17.54 -15.50 30.52
CA LYS A 304 -18.43 -15.55 31.69
C LYS A 304 -18.56 -16.98 32.19
N PHE A 305 -18.65 -17.94 31.29
CA PHE A 305 -18.65 -19.36 31.61
C PHE A 305 -17.40 -19.76 32.42
N GLU A 306 -16.21 -19.35 31.98
CA GLU A 306 -14.97 -19.54 32.75
C GLU A 306 -15.02 -18.95 34.16
N GLY A 307 -15.59 -17.75 34.31
CA GLY A 307 -15.77 -17.14 35.61
C GLY A 307 -16.75 -17.92 36.51
N VAL A 308 -17.82 -18.49 35.93
CA VAL A 308 -18.79 -19.31 36.68
C VAL A 308 -18.17 -20.64 37.11
N VAL A 309 -17.52 -21.37 36.21
CA VAL A 309 -16.88 -22.66 36.54
C VAL A 309 -15.66 -22.50 37.45
N GLY A 310 -14.94 -21.39 37.36
CA GLY A 310 -13.85 -21.05 38.27
C GLY A 310 -14.31 -20.50 39.63
N GLY A 311 -15.63 -20.40 39.88
CA GLY A 311 -16.19 -19.91 41.14
C GLY A 311 -16.01 -18.41 41.40
N VAL A 312 -15.60 -17.63 40.39
CA VAL A 312 -15.36 -16.18 40.48
C VAL A 312 -16.64 -15.38 40.21
N LEU A 313 -17.54 -15.92 39.39
CA LEU A 313 -18.83 -15.32 39.05
C LEU A 313 -19.98 -16.20 39.52
N SER A 314 -21.01 -15.59 40.09
CA SER A 314 -22.25 -16.30 40.39
C SER A 314 -23.12 -16.41 39.14
N ARG A 315 -23.64 -17.62 38.88
CA ARG A 315 -24.60 -17.89 37.80
C ARG A 315 -25.84 -16.99 37.92
N ASP A 316 -26.35 -16.82 39.14
CA ASP A 316 -27.59 -16.07 39.43
C ASP A 316 -27.46 -14.56 39.24
N LYS A 317 -26.24 -14.06 39.00
CA LYS A 317 -25.96 -12.63 38.74
C LYS A 317 -25.70 -12.33 37.25
N LEU A 318 -25.70 -13.35 36.38
CA LEU A 318 -25.29 -13.22 34.98
C LEU A 318 -26.43 -13.50 33.97
N LEU A 319 -27.49 -14.16 34.44
CA LEU A 319 -28.77 -14.37 33.75
C LEU A 319 -29.80 -13.39 34.34
#